data_AF-A0A947MWD3-F1
#
_entry.id   AF-A0A947MWD3-F1
#
_cell.length_a   1.000
_cell.length_b   1.000
_cell.length_c   1.000
_cell.angle_alpha   90.00
_cell.angle_beta   90.00
_cell.angle_gamma   90.00
#
_symmetry.space_group_name_H-M   'P 1'
#
loop_
_entity.id
_entity.type
_entity.pdbx_description
1 polymer ?
#
loop_
_entity_poly.entity_id
_entity_poly.type
_entity_poly.pdbx_seq_one_letter_code
_entity_poly.pdbx_strand_id
1 'polypeptide(L)'
;FLIAFFVWMRALDFLWPLEIILLAMLIKAEPQKAEVLFTEKHYKETKKNKFQITGKFVALILIALLASNFYLAINSITKGDGHRSLEMFDTLNLIPPDSHVLNLEWDIIPPLIAVRPDLKYATGVVSTYTYLDDPKVHRLLRTASASPVEFDVSLIDGEKWSERILAQYPSDYIVLSESRFPQFIYNLRGVESLRELSESGAVIAVFKIVE
;
A
#
# COMPACT_ATOMS: atom_id res chain seq x y z
N PHE A 1 -9.28 3.80 -15.46
CA PHE A 1 -9.06 2.80 -14.39
C PHE A 1 -8.32 1.57 -14.88
N LEU A 2 -8.94 0.68 -15.67
CA LEU A 2 -8.39 -0.63 -16.04
C LEU A 2 -6.99 -0.56 -16.67
N ILE A 3 -6.74 0.37 -17.59
CA ILE A 3 -5.43 0.57 -18.22
C ILE A 3 -4.38 1.03 -17.19
N ALA A 4 -4.69 2.01 -16.34
CA ALA A 4 -3.78 2.48 -15.30
C ALA A 4 -3.48 1.39 -14.25
N PHE A 5 -4.50 0.64 -13.85
CA PHE A 5 -4.36 -0.54 -12.99
C PHE A 5 -3.47 -1.60 -13.62
N PHE A 6 -3.67 -1.93 -14.91
CA PHE A 6 -2.81 -2.88 -15.62
C PHE A 6 -1.39 -2.36 -15.82
N VAL A 7 -1.19 -1.06 -16.05
CA VAL A 7 0.15 -0.46 -16.15
C VAL A 7 0.86 -0.50 -14.80
N TRP A 8 0.15 -0.26 -13.70
CA TRP A 8 0.68 -0.33 -12.33
C TRP A 8 0.97 -1.76 -11.86
N MET A 9 0.00 -2.66 -12.04
CA MET A 9 0.19 -4.11 -11.80
C MET A 9 1.33 -4.64 -12.64
N ARG A 10 1.42 -4.25 -13.92
CA ARG A 10 2.56 -4.60 -14.77
C ARG A 10 3.87 -4.01 -14.27
N ALA A 11 3.89 -2.76 -13.78
CA ALA A 11 5.10 -2.17 -13.22
C ALA A 11 5.61 -2.97 -12.01
N LEU A 12 4.71 -3.45 -11.16
CA LEU A 12 5.04 -4.40 -10.07
C LEU A 12 5.47 -5.77 -10.61
N ASP A 13 4.80 -6.28 -11.65
CA ASP A 13 5.18 -7.51 -12.36
C ASP A 13 6.54 -7.42 -13.06
N PHE A 14 7.02 -6.20 -13.38
CA PHE A 14 8.36 -5.95 -13.93
C PHE A 14 9.41 -5.68 -12.85
N LEU A 15 8.99 -5.30 -11.64
CA LEU A 15 9.89 -5.08 -10.51
C LEU A 15 10.35 -6.39 -9.88
N TRP A 16 9.50 -7.41 -9.73
CA TRP A 16 9.93 -8.66 -9.06
C TRP A 16 10.95 -9.52 -9.85
N PRO A 17 10.94 -9.61 -11.21
CA PRO A 17 12.01 -10.29 -11.93
C PRO A 17 13.32 -9.52 -11.82
N LEU A 18 13.25 -8.17 -11.81
CA LEU A 18 14.38 -7.31 -11.55
C LEU A 18 14.92 -7.51 -10.13
N GLU A 19 14.05 -7.59 -9.12
CA GLU A 19 14.42 -7.90 -7.74
C GLU A 19 15.09 -9.27 -7.61
N ILE A 20 14.58 -10.32 -8.28
CA ILE A 20 15.22 -11.65 -8.32
C ILE A 20 16.59 -11.56 -8.98
N ILE A 21 16.73 -10.83 -10.09
CA ILE A 21 18.01 -10.64 -10.78
C ILE A 21 18.98 -9.86 -9.87
N LEU A 22 18.52 -8.79 -9.21
CA LEU A 22 19.32 -7.99 -8.29
C LEU A 22 19.72 -8.79 -7.06
N LEU A 23 18.84 -9.61 -6.50
CA LEU A 23 19.17 -10.56 -5.43
C LEU A 23 20.22 -11.56 -5.90
N ALA A 24 20.07 -12.14 -7.09
CA ALA A 24 21.03 -13.07 -7.66
C ALA A 24 22.40 -12.40 -7.92
N MET A 25 22.39 -11.14 -8.38
CA MET A 25 23.60 -10.33 -8.54
C MET A 25 24.26 -10.00 -7.20
N LEU A 26 23.48 -9.66 -6.18
CA LEU A 26 23.97 -9.39 -4.82
C LEU A 26 24.59 -10.65 -4.19
N ILE A 27 23.91 -11.81 -4.33
CA ILE A 27 24.41 -13.12 -3.90
C ILE A 27 25.72 -13.47 -4.61
N LYS A 28 25.84 -13.14 -5.90
CA LYS A 28 27.05 -13.38 -6.69
C LYS A 28 28.20 -12.44 -6.32
N ALA A 29 27.90 -11.17 -6.06
CA ALA A 29 28.90 -10.14 -5.74
C ALA A 29 29.45 -10.29 -4.31
N GLU A 30 28.59 -10.60 -3.34
CA GLU A 30 28.95 -10.76 -1.92
C GLU A 30 28.39 -12.06 -1.32
N PRO A 31 28.91 -13.23 -1.75
CA PRO A 31 28.38 -14.54 -1.34
C PRO A 31 28.44 -14.79 0.17
N GLN A 32 29.42 -14.19 0.87
CA GLN A 32 29.60 -14.35 2.32
C GLN A 32 28.53 -13.61 3.13
N LYS A 33 28.04 -12.45 2.67
CA LYS A 33 26.95 -11.70 3.33
C LYS A 33 25.57 -12.26 2.98
N ALA A 34 25.42 -12.79 1.76
CA ALA A 34 24.22 -13.52 1.37
C ALA A 34 23.97 -14.75 2.26
N GLU A 35 25.02 -15.48 2.63
CA GLU A 35 24.88 -16.60 3.58
C GLU A 35 24.29 -16.15 4.92
N VAL A 36 24.61 -14.94 5.40
CA VAL A 36 24.05 -14.36 6.65
C VAL A 36 22.59 -13.93 6.47
N LEU A 37 22.22 -13.36 5.32
CA LEU A 37 20.84 -12.96 5.01
C LEU A 37 19.87 -14.15 4.91
N PHE A 38 20.35 -15.32 4.49
CA PHE A 38 19.54 -16.53 4.32
C PHE A 38 19.66 -17.56 5.46
N THR A 39 20.51 -17.32 6.46
CA THR A 39 20.61 -18.18 7.66
C THR A 39 19.86 -17.51 8.82
N GLU A 40 18.81 -18.12 9.35
CA GLU A 40 19.06 -19.05 10.46
C GLU A 40 18.29 -20.38 10.44
N LYS A 41 17.36 -20.63 9.50
CA LYS A 41 16.64 -21.92 9.51
C LYS A 41 16.46 -22.61 8.16
N HIS A 42 16.20 -21.90 7.08
CA HIS A 42 15.85 -22.54 5.79
C HIS A 42 17.05 -22.89 4.89
N TYR A 43 18.18 -22.16 4.97
CA TYR A 43 19.32 -22.39 4.08
C TYR A 43 20.13 -23.66 4.41
N LYS A 44 20.24 -24.04 5.69
CA LYS A 44 20.92 -25.30 6.09
C LYS A 44 20.14 -26.55 5.68
N GLU A 45 18.80 -26.49 5.65
CA GLU A 45 17.96 -27.59 5.18
C GLU A 45 17.96 -27.71 3.64
N THR A 46 17.97 -26.59 2.92
CA THR A 46 18.05 -26.54 1.45
C THR A 46 19.45 -26.77 0.87
N LYS A 47 20.52 -26.76 1.68
CA LYS A 47 21.84 -27.25 1.25
C LYS A 47 21.93 -28.79 1.34
N LYS A 48 21.17 -29.40 2.24
CA LYS A 48 21.11 -30.86 2.46
C LYS A 48 20.20 -31.55 1.44
N ASN A 49 19.06 -30.93 1.15
CA ASN A 49 18.25 -31.26 -0.03
C ASN A 49 18.79 -30.45 -1.19
N LYS A 50 19.52 -31.04 -2.14
CA LYS A 50 20.00 -30.36 -3.37
C LYS A 50 18.84 -29.72 -4.16
N PHE A 51 18.31 -28.60 -3.69
CA PHE A 51 17.22 -27.87 -4.29
C PHE A 51 17.83 -27.11 -5.47
N GLN A 52 18.08 -27.85 -6.54
CA GLN A 52 18.50 -27.27 -7.80
C GLN A 52 17.30 -26.50 -8.33
N ILE A 53 17.45 -25.18 -8.47
CA ILE A 53 16.53 -24.35 -9.24
C ILE A 53 16.63 -24.85 -10.69
N THR A 54 15.81 -25.84 -11.02
CA THR A 54 15.71 -26.40 -12.37
C THR A 54 14.76 -25.55 -13.19
N GLY A 55 14.85 -25.63 -14.53
CA GLY A 55 13.91 -24.94 -15.41
C GLY A 55 12.44 -25.29 -15.12
N LYS A 56 12.16 -26.48 -14.58
CA LYS A 56 10.81 -26.89 -14.13
C LYS A 56 10.34 -26.15 -12.88
N PHE A 57 11.24 -25.87 -11.93
CA PHE A 57 10.93 -25.08 -10.73
C PHE A 57 10.67 -23.61 -11.09
N VAL A 58 11.48 -23.04 -12.00
CA VAL A 58 11.24 -21.69 -12.54
C VAL A 58 9.90 -21.64 -13.30
N ALA A 59 9.60 -22.63 -14.13
CA ALA A 59 8.32 -22.72 -14.83
C ALA A 59 7.13 -22.84 -13.85
N LEU A 60 7.27 -23.61 -12.76
CA LEU A 60 6.24 -23.73 -11.73
C LEU A 60 5.98 -22.39 -11.02
N ILE A 61 7.05 -21.66 -10.68
CA ILE A 61 6.93 -20.30 -10.12
C ILE A 61 6.22 -19.37 -11.11
N LEU A 62 6.63 -19.38 -12.38
CA LEU A 62 5.99 -18.57 -13.42
C LEU A 62 4.50 -18.91 -13.61
N ILE A 63 4.12 -20.19 -13.54
CA ILE A 63 2.73 -20.64 -13.61
C ILE A 63 1.94 -20.19 -12.37
N ALA A 64 2.49 -20.34 -11.17
CA ALA A 64 1.86 -19.88 -9.93
C ALA A 64 1.64 -18.36 -9.96
N LEU A 65 2.59 -17.62 -10.52
CA LEU A 65 2.50 -16.17 -10.69
C LEU A 65 1.47 -15.77 -11.74
N LEU A 66 1.45 -16.45 -12.91
CA LEU A 66 0.41 -16.27 -13.91
C LEU A 66 -0.98 -16.56 -13.32
N ALA A 67 -1.13 -17.62 -12.54
CA ALA A 67 -2.39 -17.97 -11.88
C ALA A 67 -2.80 -16.93 -10.83
N SER A 68 -1.87 -16.42 -10.03
CA SER A 68 -2.12 -15.35 -9.05
C SER A 68 -2.55 -14.05 -9.74
N ASN A 69 -1.82 -13.62 -10.77
CA ASN A 69 -2.14 -12.42 -11.54
C ASN A 69 -3.44 -12.57 -12.32
N PHE A 70 -3.72 -13.76 -12.85
CA PHE A 70 -4.98 -14.05 -13.51
C PHE A 70 -6.15 -14.05 -12.51
N TYR A 71 -5.95 -14.58 -11.30
CA TYR A 71 -6.94 -14.50 -10.23
C TYR A 71 -7.21 -13.05 -9.79
N LEU A 72 -6.16 -12.23 -9.63
CA LEU A 72 -6.30 -10.80 -9.32
C LEU A 72 -6.98 -10.04 -10.46
N ALA A 73 -6.62 -10.31 -11.71
CA ALA A 73 -7.24 -9.71 -12.89
C ALA A 73 -8.71 -10.14 -13.01
N ILE A 74 -9.03 -11.41 -12.81
CA ILE A 74 -10.41 -11.90 -12.80
C ILE A 74 -11.17 -11.27 -11.65
N ASN A 75 -10.65 -11.27 -10.42
CA ASN A 75 -11.29 -10.57 -9.30
C ASN A 75 -11.49 -9.08 -9.58
N SER A 76 -10.58 -8.46 -10.34
CA SER A 76 -10.65 -7.08 -10.83
C SER A 76 -11.49 -6.89 -12.12
N ILE A 77 -12.07 -7.96 -12.66
CA ILE A 77 -13.05 -7.92 -13.76
C ILE A 77 -14.44 -8.39 -13.31
N THR A 78 -14.54 -9.40 -12.44
CA THR A 78 -15.79 -10.10 -12.10
C THR A 78 -16.47 -9.60 -10.83
N LYS A 79 -15.72 -9.11 -9.83
CA LYS A 79 -16.32 -8.40 -8.68
C LYS A 79 -16.73 -6.99 -9.09
N GLY A 80 -17.83 -6.87 -9.83
CA GLY A 80 -18.41 -5.59 -10.20
C GLY A 80 -18.83 -4.85 -8.95
N ASP A 81 -17.98 -3.97 -8.45
CA ASP A 81 -18.27 -3.05 -7.37
C ASP A 81 -17.77 -1.66 -7.77
N GLY A 82 -18.45 -0.61 -7.28
CA GLY A 82 -18.23 0.80 -7.60
C GLY A 82 -16.80 1.32 -7.43
N HIS A 83 -15.84 0.52 -6.98
CA HIS A 83 -14.44 0.87 -6.82
C HIS A 83 -13.65 0.96 -8.15
N ARG A 84 -14.30 0.70 -9.31
CA ARG A 84 -13.66 0.68 -10.63
C ARG A 84 -14.01 1.84 -11.56
N SER A 85 -15.03 2.64 -11.23
CA SER A 85 -15.28 3.89 -11.97
C SER A 85 -14.38 4.98 -11.42
N LEU A 86 -13.74 5.73 -12.31
CA LEU A 86 -12.97 6.91 -11.92
C LEU A 86 -13.89 7.99 -11.34
N GLU A 87 -15.17 7.99 -11.71
CA GLU A 87 -16.21 8.91 -11.21
C GLU A 87 -16.41 8.77 -9.69
N MET A 88 -16.11 7.61 -9.11
CA MET A 88 -16.24 7.40 -7.66
C MET A 88 -15.10 8.05 -6.85
N PHE A 89 -14.11 8.61 -7.55
CA PHE A 89 -13.05 9.45 -7.00
C PHE A 89 -13.32 10.95 -7.25
N ASP A 90 -14.54 11.32 -7.70
CA ASP A 90 -14.89 12.73 -7.97
C ASP A 90 -14.73 13.63 -6.75
N THR A 91 -14.80 13.08 -5.53
CA THR A 91 -14.49 13.80 -4.29
C THR A 91 -13.09 14.42 -4.30
N LEU A 92 -12.14 13.86 -5.05
CA LEU A 92 -10.82 14.47 -5.22
C LEU A 92 -10.87 15.84 -5.88
N ASN A 93 -11.90 16.15 -6.67
CA ASN A 93 -12.07 17.46 -7.31
C ASN A 93 -12.24 18.60 -6.29
N LEU A 94 -12.53 18.28 -5.02
CA LEU A 94 -12.57 19.23 -3.91
C LEU A 94 -11.18 19.69 -3.46
N ILE A 95 -10.12 18.99 -3.89
CA ILE A 95 -8.73 19.29 -3.56
C ILE A 95 -8.15 20.26 -4.61
N PRO A 96 -7.62 21.42 -4.23
CA PRO A 96 -6.94 22.33 -5.15
C PRO A 96 -5.77 21.66 -5.88
N PRO A 97 -5.43 22.08 -7.12
CA PRO A 97 -4.23 21.61 -7.81
C PRO A 97 -2.96 21.83 -6.99
N ASP A 98 -1.93 21.01 -7.23
CA ASP A 98 -0.61 21.06 -6.59
C ASP A 98 -0.57 20.83 -5.06
N SER A 99 -1.71 20.57 -4.42
CA SER A 99 -1.78 20.23 -3.00
C SER A 99 -1.09 18.90 -2.68
N HIS A 100 -0.50 18.81 -1.49
CA HIS A 100 0.09 17.60 -0.96
C HIS A 100 -0.99 16.72 -0.33
N VAL A 101 -1.03 15.44 -0.73
CA VAL A 101 -2.07 14.50 -0.30
C VAL A 101 -1.43 13.28 0.34
N LEU A 102 -1.68 13.06 1.62
CA LEU A 102 -1.31 11.83 2.31
C LEU A 102 -2.32 10.73 1.96
N ASN A 103 -1.81 9.64 1.41
CA ASN A 103 -2.56 8.42 1.21
C ASN A 103 -1.84 7.24 1.87
N LEU A 104 -2.59 6.45 2.63
CA LEU A 104 -2.05 5.28 3.34
C LEU A 104 -2.17 3.98 2.53
N GLU A 105 -2.87 4.01 1.40
CA GLU A 105 -3.25 2.82 0.64
C GLU A 105 -2.53 2.69 -0.67
N TRP A 106 -1.73 1.62 -0.79
CA TRP A 106 -1.06 1.32 -2.04
C TRP A 106 -2.02 1.05 -3.21
N ASP A 107 -3.14 0.37 -2.91
CA ASP A 107 -4.01 -0.22 -3.94
C ASP A 107 -4.83 0.84 -4.69
N ILE A 108 -5.04 2.02 -4.09
CA ILE A 108 -5.78 3.12 -4.71
C ILE A 108 -4.87 4.21 -5.30
N ILE A 109 -3.54 4.12 -5.17
CA ILE A 109 -2.62 5.09 -5.81
C ILE A 109 -2.87 5.20 -7.33
N PRO A 110 -3.04 4.10 -8.08
CA PRO A 110 -3.27 4.19 -9.53
C PRO A 110 -4.52 4.97 -9.92
N PRO A 111 -5.71 4.72 -9.34
CA PRO A 111 -6.87 5.56 -9.62
C PRO A 111 -6.67 7.01 -9.15
N LEU A 112 -6.05 7.26 -7.99
CA LEU A 112 -5.79 8.62 -7.51
C LEU A 112 -4.98 9.44 -8.54
N ILE A 113 -3.83 8.93 -8.97
CA ILE A 113 -2.96 9.58 -9.98
C ILE A 113 -3.67 9.71 -11.33
N ALA A 114 -4.48 8.73 -11.71
CA ALA A 114 -5.19 8.77 -12.99
C ALA A 114 -6.28 9.86 -13.02
N VAL A 115 -6.94 10.14 -11.90
CA VAL A 115 -8.01 11.14 -11.80
C VAL A 115 -7.44 12.54 -11.60
N ARG A 116 -6.41 12.66 -10.75
CA ARG A 116 -5.80 13.93 -10.37
C ARG A 116 -4.27 13.86 -10.44
N PRO A 117 -3.69 13.81 -11.65
CA PRO A 117 -2.24 13.77 -11.84
C PRO A 117 -1.53 15.06 -11.39
N ASP A 118 -2.28 16.13 -11.17
CA ASP A 118 -1.83 17.44 -10.68
C ASP A 118 -1.66 17.50 -9.15
N LEU A 119 -2.07 16.46 -8.40
CA LEU A 119 -1.87 16.37 -6.96
C LEU A 119 -0.53 15.69 -6.61
N LYS A 120 0.06 16.10 -5.49
CA LYS A 120 1.34 15.56 -5.00
C LYS A 120 1.09 14.54 -3.90
N TYR A 121 1.04 13.27 -4.28
CA TYR A 121 0.75 12.19 -3.35
C TYR A 121 1.95 11.82 -2.48
N ALA A 122 1.84 12.07 -1.18
CA ALA A 122 2.68 11.44 -0.15
C ALA A 122 2.08 10.06 0.15
N THR A 123 2.90 9.02 -0.03
CA THR A 123 2.46 7.63 0.15
C THR A 123 3.07 7.06 1.43
N GLY A 124 2.24 6.55 2.33
CA GLY A 124 2.70 5.77 3.50
C GLY A 124 3.14 4.35 3.13
N VAL A 125 4.00 4.20 2.12
CA VAL A 125 4.28 2.95 1.39
C VAL A 125 4.61 1.81 2.35
N VAL A 126 3.96 0.67 2.09
CA VAL A 126 4.23 -0.69 2.59
C VAL A 126 4.97 -0.67 3.92
N SER A 127 4.18 -0.75 4.98
CA SER A 127 4.68 -0.75 6.35
C SER A 127 5.92 -1.67 6.50
N THR A 128 5.96 -2.82 5.84
CA THR A 128 7.09 -3.76 5.85
C THR A 128 8.44 -3.17 5.42
N TYR A 129 8.50 -2.24 4.45
CA TYR A 129 9.74 -1.56 4.05
C TYR A 129 10.03 -0.35 4.95
N THR A 130 8.99 0.43 5.26
CA THR A 130 9.09 1.53 6.25
C THR A 130 9.55 1.03 7.62
N TYR A 131 9.32 -0.23 7.98
CA TYR A 131 9.81 -0.82 9.24
C TYR A 131 11.33 -0.82 9.36
N LEU A 132 12.05 -1.06 8.26
CA LEU A 132 13.51 -1.13 8.26
C LEU A 132 14.13 0.26 8.41
N ASP A 133 13.50 1.27 7.82
CA ASP A 133 14.00 2.65 7.79
C ASP A 133 13.50 3.49 8.97
N ASP A 134 12.21 3.35 9.34
CA ASP A 134 11.59 4.02 10.48
C ASP A 134 10.53 3.12 11.18
N PRO A 135 10.94 2.35 12.21
CA PRO A 135 10.04 1.50 13.00
C PRO A 135 8.91 2.24 13.74
N LYS A 136 9.00 3.56 13.93
CA LYS A 136 7.95 4.36 14.59
C LYS A 136 6.88 4.74 13.59
N VAL A 137 7.27 5.21 12.41
CA VAL A 137 6.35 5.49 11.31
C VAL A 137 5.62 4.23 10.88
N HIS A 138 6.34 3.10 10.80
CA HIS A 138 5.72 1.79 10.58
C HIS A 138 4.56 1.51 11.54
N ARG A 139 4.78 1.74 12.84
CA ARG A 139 3.75 1.51 13.86
C ARG A 139 2.56 2.42 13.66
N LEU A 140 2.79 3.70 13.35
CA LEU A 140 1.70 4.65 13.07
C LEU A 140 0.85 4.22 11.86
N LEU A 141 1.50 3.86 10.75
CA LEU A 141 0.81 3.37 9.54
C LEU A 141 0.04 2.07 9.79
N ARG A 142 0.65 1.15 10.56
CA ARG A 142 0.02 -0.12 10.94
C ARG A 142 -1.17 0.09 11.88
N THR A 143 -1.11 1.07 12.77
CA THR A 143 -2.24 1.42 13.65
C THR A 143 -3.45 1.87 12.86
N ALA A 144 -3.28 2.71 11.83
CA ALA A 144 -4.39 3.09 10.94
C ALA A 144 -5.01 1.87 10.24
N SER A 145 -4.19 0.89 9.85
CA SER A 145 -4.61 -0.32 9.13
C SER A 145 -5.01 -1.48 10.04
N ALA A 146 -4.94 -1.31 11.36
CA ALA A 146 -5.26 -2.37 12.30
C ALA A 146 -6.76 -2.61 12.26
N SER A 147 -7.18 -3.80 11.81
CA SER A 147 -8.55 -4.26 12.02
C SER A 147 -8.82 -4.18 13.52
N PRO A 148 -9.86 -3.46 13.97
CA PRO A 148 -10.19 -3.46 15.38
C PRO A 148 -10.45 -4.91 15.75
N VAL A 149 -9.62 -5.45 16.66
CA VAL A 149 -10.12 -6.47 17.56
C VAL A 149 -11.33 -5.81 18.22
N GLU A 150 -12.49 -6.47 18.21
CA GLU A 150 -13.76 -5.95 18.74
C GLU A 150 -13.55 -5.44 20.17
N PHE A 151 -13.30 -4.14 20.31
CA PHE A 151 -13.22 -3.42 21.56
C PHE A 151 -14.28 -2.32 21.47
N ASP A 152 -15.09 -2.18 22.52
CA ASP A 152 -16.17 -1.18 22.63
C ASP A 152 -15.67 0.27 22.66
N VAL A 153 -14.36 0.48 22.51
CA VAL A 153 -13.70 1.78 22.49
C VAL A 153 -12.66 1.82 21.38
N SER A 154 -12.65 2.92 20.63
CA SER A 154 -11.55 3.21 19.72
C SER A 154 -10.25 3.33 20.51
N LEU A 155 -9.31 2.40 20.25
CA LEU A 155 -7.99 2.41 20.87
C LEU A 155 -7.03 3.42 20.20
N ILE A 156 -7.47 4.12 19.16
CA ILE A 156 -6.64 5.02 18.37
C ILE A 156 -7.04 6.47 18.65
N ASP A 157 -6.13 7.20 19.30
CA ASP A 157 -6.18 8.65 19.44
C ASP A 157 -5.89 9.29 18.07
N GLY A 158 -6.95 9.69 17.36
CA GLY A 158 -6.88 10.24 16.00
C GLY A 158 -6.06 11.52 15.92
N GLU A 159 -6.17 12.37 16.95
CA GLU A 159 -5.44 13.65 17.04
C GLU A 159 -3.94 13.37 17.12
N LYS A 160 -3.49 12.61 18.14
CA LYS A 160 -2.07 12.26 18.28
C LYS A 160 -1.53 11.47 17.11
N TRP A 161 -2.35 10.65 16.47
CA TRP A 161 -1.94 9.94 15.26
C TRP A 161 -1.69 10.93 14.12
N SER A 162 -2.63 11.86 13.88
CA SER A 162 -2.57 12.84 12.79
C SER A 162 -1.38 13.78 12.96
N GLU A 163 -1.16 14.33 14.16
CA GLU A 163 0.01 15.17 14.47
C GLU A 163 1.32 14.44 14.14
N ARG A 164 1.45 13.18 14.59
CA ARG A 164 2.68 12.40 14.42
C ARG A 164 2.92 11.99 12.97
N ILE A 165 1.88 11.62 12.24
CA ILE A 165 2.05 11.20 10.84
C ILE A 165 2.31 12.41 9.94
N LEU A 166 1.68 13.56 10.21
CA LEU A 166 1.87 14.79 9.43
C LEU A 166 3.22 15.46 9.72
N ALA A 167 3.79 15.26 10.91
CA ALA A 167 5.18 15.63 11.18
C ALA A 167 6.18 14.84 10.31
N GLN A 168 5.82 13.64 9.83
CA GLN A 168 6.68 12.77 9.01
C GLN A 168 6.35 12.90 7.52
N TYR A 169 5.08 13.08 7.20
CA TYR A 169 4.57 13.30 5.84
C TYR A 169 3.73 14.58 5.80
N PRO A 170 4.38 15.77 5.77
CA PRO A 170 3.68 17.04 5.67
C PRO A 170 2.75 17.04 4.45
N SER A 171 1.46 17.22 4.70
CA SER A 171 0.42 17.14 3.68
C SER A 171 -0.67 18.17 3.97
N ASP A 172 -1.40 18.57 2.93
CA ASP A 172 -2.54 19.50 3.04
C ASP A 172 -3.87 18.72 3.21
N TYR A 173 -3.89 17.48 2.71
CA TYR A 173 -5.06 16.60 2.74
C TYR A 173 -4.68 15.16 3.12
N ILE A 174 -5.64 14.44 3.69
CA ILE A 174 -5.57 12.98 3.92
C ILE A 174 -6.69 12.32 3.11
N VAL A 175 -6.34 11.29 2.35
CA VAL A 175 -7.30 10.50 1.55
C VAL A 175 -7.23 9.03 1.97
N LEU A 176 -8.41 8.46 2.27
CA LEU A 176 -8.57 7.08 2.75
C LEU A 176 -9.78 6.42 2.09
N SER A 177 -9.73 5.13 1.84
CA SER A 177 -10.86 4.32 1.38
C SER A 177 -11.79 3.98 2.54
N GLU A 178 -13.08 4.29 2.37
CA GLU A 178 -14.13 3.95 3.33
C GLU A 178 -14.29 2.42 3.49
N SER A 179 -13.97 1.63 2.45
CA SER A 179 -14.06 0.17 2.54
C SER A 179 -12.93 -0.48 3.35
N ARG A 180 -11.79 0.19 3.48
CA ARG A 180 -10.60 -0.34 4.17
C ARG A 180 -10.36 0.28 5.54
N PHE A 181 -10.76 1.53 5.75
CA PHE A 181 -10.53 2.30 6.97
C PHE A 181 -11.81 2.82 7.66
N PRO A 182 -12.97 2.12 7.64
CA PRO A 182 -14.23 2.73 8.09
C PRO A 182 -14.19 3.23 9.54
N GLN A 183 -13.64 2.42 10.45
CA GLN A 183 -13.52 2.80 11.86
C GLN A 183 -12.47 3.89 12.09
N PHE A 184 -11.39 3.87 11.32
CA PHE A 184 -10.33 4.84 11.44
C PHE A 184 -10.78 6.22 10.92
N ILE A 185 -11.50 6.25 9.80
CA ILE A 185 -12.19 7.43 9.28
C ILE A 185 -13.16 7.99 10.31
N TYR A 186 -13.97 7.13 10.96
CA TYR A 186 -14.86 7.55 12.05
C TYR A 186 -14.09 8.28 13.17
N ASN A 187 -12.90 7.81 13.54
CA ASN A 187 -12.08 8.48 14.55
C ASN A 187 -11.54 9.84 14.06
N LEU A 188 -11.13 9.93 12.79
CA LEU A 188 -10.63 11.17 12.20
C LEU A 188 -11.71 12.26 12.12
N ARG A 189 -13.00 11.90 12.01
CA ARG A 189 -14.11 12.86 12.05
C ARG A 189 -14.22 13.63 13.37
N GLY A 190 -13.64 13.10 14.46
CA GLY A 190 -13.62 13.73 15.78
C GLY A 190 -12.37 14.55 16.07
N VAL A 191 -11.44 14.68 15.11
CA VAL A 191 -10.16 15.40 15.26
C VAL A 191 -10.38 16.87 14.88
N GLU A 192 -10.04 17.80 15.77
CA GLU A 192 -10.33 19.24 15.57
C GLU A 192 -9.51 19.83 14.42
N SER A 193 -8.28 19.35 14.25
CA SER A 193 -7.36 19.74 13.17
C SER A 193 -7.71 19.16 11.80
N LEU A 194 -8.80 18.38 11.68
CA LEU A 194 -9.22 17.76 10.43
C LEU A 194 -10.67 18.13 10.08
N ARG A 195 -10.86 18.59 8.84
CA ARG A 195 -12.20 18.85 8.28
C ARG A 195 -12.49 17.91 7.13
N GLU A 196 -13.46 17.02 7.30
CA GLU A 196 -13.95 16.17 6.22
C GLU A 196 -14.60 17.02 5.11
N LEU A 197 -14.26 16.71 3.86
CA LEU A 197 -14.83 17.31 2.65
C LEU A 197 -15.72 16.33 1.88
N SER A 198 -15.55 15.03 2.09
CA SER A 198 -16.36 13.96 1.50
C SER A 198 -17.77 13.93 2.08
N GLU A 199 -18.73 13.53 1.25
CA GLU A 199 -20.06 13.15 1.72
C GLU A 199 -20.05 11.77 2.38
N SER A 200 -20.97 11.55 3.33
CA SER A 200 -21.13 10.25 3.99
C SER A 200 -21.46 9.15 2.98
N GLY A 201 -20.65 8.09 2.94
CA GLY A 201 -20.84 6.96 2.02
C GLY A 201 -20.08 7.08 0.68
N ALA A 202 -19.24 8.10 0.51
CA ALA A 202 -18.28 8.15 -0.60
C ALA A 202 -17.33 6.93 -0.59
N VAL A 203 -16.73 6.58 -1.74
CA VAL A 203 -15.75 5.48 -1.79
C VAL A 203 -14.45 5.86 -1.06
N ILE A 204 -14.11 7.15 -1.12
CA ILE A 204 -12.97 7.73 -0.41
C ILE A 204 -13.45 8.82 0.53
N ALA A 205 -12.88 8.87 1.72
CA ALA A 205 -12.94 10.01 2.62
C ALA A 205 -11.79 10.97 2.32
N VAL A 206 -12.09 12.27 2.27
CA VAL A 206 -11.11 13.33 2.05
C VAL A 206 -11.15 14.27 3.23
N PHE A 207 -10.05 14.39 3.96
CA PHE A 207 -9.90 15.32 5.08
C PHE A 207 -8.94 16.44 4.69
N LYS A 208 -9.37 17.69 4.89
CA LYS A 208 -8.51 18.87 4.84
C LYS A 208 -7.87 19.06 6.21
N ILE A 209 -6.57 19.29 6.24
CA ILE A 209 -5.86 19.66 7.47
C ILE A 209 -6.06 21.15 7.72
N VAL A 210 -6.54 21.50 8.91
CA VAL A 210 -6.77 22.87 9.37
C VAL A 210 -5.86 23.16 10.56
N GLU A 211 -5.12 24.27 10.47
CA GLU A 211 -4.26 24.78 11.55
C GLU A 211 -5.08 25.38 12.70
#